data_AF-A0A920ECE6-F1
#
_entry.id   AF-A0A920ECE6-F1
#
_cell.length_a   1.000
_cell.length_b   1.000
_cell.length_c   1.000
_cell.angle_alpha   90.00
_cell.angle_beta   90.00
_cell.angle_gamma   90.00
#
_symmetry.space_group_name_H-M   'P 1'
#
loop_
_entity.id
_entity.type
_entity.pdbx_description
1 polymer ?
#
loop_
_entity_poly.entity_id
_entity_poly.type
_entity_poly.pdbx_seq_one_letter_code
_entity_poly.pdbx_strand_id
1 'polypeptide(L)'
;MQIAYDGTDSGGVAVSHLSVYGDWSAHLAYAASFAYSNNFPPELPTAAGESFSYHFGVDWFSAMFVPLGLDLFSAMQTSTVLLASVLPPILFFGYKRFVTNNRGCIRAPHIPVIRRHSSVL
;
A
#
# COMPACT_ATOMS: atom_id res chain seq x y z
N MET A 1 14.14 -6.21 10.31
CA MET A 1 13.06 -5.91 9.36
C MET A 1 13.65 -6.08 7.97
N GLN A 2 13.21 -7.06 7.19
CA GLN A 2 13.67 -7.25 5.81
C GLN A 2 12.90 -6.26 4.92
N ILE A 3 13.62 -5.41 4.18
CA ILE A 3 13.01 -4.50 3.22
C ILE A 3 12.54 -5.31 2.00
N ALA A 4 11.37 -5.01 1.46
CA ALA A 4 10.77 -5.76 0.36
C ALA A 4 11.55 -5.58 -0.95
N TYR A 5 12.09 -4.38 -1.19
CA TYR A 5 12.84 -4.00 -2.37
C TYR A 5 13.81 -2.84 -2.04
N ASP A 6 14.94 -2.78 -2.73
CA ASP A 6 15.91 -1.68 -2.58
C ASP A 6 16.72 -1.46 -3.86
N GLY A 7 17.29 -0.27 -4.03
CA GLY A 7 18.22 0.02 -5.13
C GLY A 7 19.56 -0.68 -4.91
N THR A 8 20.22 -1.13 -5.99
CA THR A 8 21.59 -1.65 -5.94
C THR A 8 22.58 -0.63 -6.45
N ASP A 9 23.84 -0.72 -6.02
CA ASP A 9 24.94 0.16 -6.48
C ASP A 9 25.18 0.08 -8.00
N SER A 10 24.78 -1.04 -8.62
CA SER A 10 24.82 -1.26 -10.07
C SER A 10 23.66 -0.60 -10.83
N GLY A 11 22.76 0.11 -10.16
CA GLY A 11 21.56 0.72 -10.75
C GLY A 11 20.40 -0.25 -11.00
N GLY A 12 20.48 -1.46 -10.43
CA GLY A 12 19.40 -2.44 -10.44
C GLY A 12 18.48 -2.31 -9.22
N VAL A 13 17.53 -3.24 -9.13
CA VAL A 13 16.63 -3.37 -7.96
C VAL A 13 16.80 -4.75 -7.35
N ALA A 14 17.14 -4.78 -6.07
CA ALA A 14 17.11 -5.98 -5.25
C ALA A 14 15.70 -6.18 -4.68
N VAL A 15 15.22 -7.42 -4.67
CA VAL A 15 13.87 -7.78 -4.19
C VAL A 15 13.95 -9.01 -3.29
N SER A 16 13.08 -9.07 -2.28
CA SER A 16 13.08 -10.17 -1.30
C SER A 16 12.40 -11.45 -1.80
N HIS A 17 11.49 -11.35 -2.78
CA HIS A 17 10.70 -12.46 -3.29
C HIS A 17 10.26 -12.23 -4.74
N LEU A 18 10.02 -13.31 -5.49
CA LEU A 18 9.62 -13.24 -6.90
C LEU A 18 8.26 -12.55 -7.09
N SER A 19 7.31 -12.76 -6.17
CA SER A 19 6.02 -12.06 -6.23
C SER A 19 6.18 -10.55 -6.05
N VAL A 20 7.14 -10.11 -5.23
CA VAL A 20 7.46 -8.70 -5.07
C VAL A 20 8.01 -8.16 -6.38
N TYR A 21 8.92 -8.89 -7.04
CA TYR A 21 9.44 -8.47 -8.34
C TYR A 21 8.32 -8.15 -9.36
N GLY A 22 7.38 -9.07 -9.55
CA GLY A 22 6.32 -8.93 -10.56
C GLY A 22 5.33 -7.80 -10.26
N ASP A 23 4.81 -7.78 -9.03
CA ASP A 23 3.80 -6.79 -8.62
C ASP A 23 4.42 -5.40 -8.42
N TRP A 24 5.53 -5.33 -7.68
CA TRP A 24 6.15 -4.07 -7.30
C TRP A 24 6.77 -3.33 -8.50
N SER A 25 7.30 -4.04 -9.49
CA SER A 25 7.86 -3.39 -10.70
C SER A 25 6.79 -2.64 -11.50
N ALA A 26 5.55 -3.15 -11.54
CA ALA A 26 4.43 -2.44 -12.17
C ALA A 26 4.07 -1.17 -11.40
N HIS A 27 3.94 -1.28 -10.07
CA HIS A 27 3.68 -0.13 -9.19
C HIS A 27 4.78 0.94 -9.25
N LEU A 28 6.05 0.53 -9.34
CA LEU A 28 7.16 1.46 -9.54
C LEU A 28 7.00 2.24 -10.85
N ALA A 29 6.66 1.57 -11.95
CA ALA A 29 6.44 2.22 -13.24
C ALA A 29 5.25 3.20 -13.18
N TYR A 30 4.17 2.84 -12.49
CA TYR A 30 3.00 3.70 -12.29
C TYR A 30 3.37 4.94 -11.48
N ALA A 31 4.00 4.78 -10.32
CA ALA A 31 4.44 5.89 -9.47
C ALA A 31 5.44 6.80 -10.21
N ALA A 32 6.39 6.22 -10.95
CA ALA A 32 7.33 6.98 -11.78
C ALA A 32 6.62 7.83 -12.85
N SER A 33 5.58 7.28 -13.50
CA SER A 33 4.83 8.02 -14.53
C SER A 33 4.15 9.26 -13.96
N PHE A 34 3.60 9.18 -12.75
CA PHE A 34 3.01 10.34 -12.07
C PHE A 34 4.08 11.30 -11.57
N ALA A 35 5.19 10.80 -11.03
CA ALA A 35 6.25 11.62 -10.46
C ALA A 35 7.04 12.40 -11.51
N TYR A 36 7.31 11.80 -12.67
CA TYR A 36 8.27 12.33 -13.65
C TYR A 36 7.67 12.65 -15.02
N SER A 37 6.51 12.09 -15.38
CA SER A 37 5.96 12.20 -16.74
C SER A 37 4.66 13.01 -16.83
N ASN A 38 4.22 13.68 -15.75
CA ASN A 38 2.96 14.42 -15.70
C ASN A 38 1.79 13.62 -16.30
N ASN A 39 1.63 12.36 -15.89
CA ASN A 39 0.69 11.39 -16.48
C ASN A 39 -0.79 11.74 -16.20
N PHE A 40 -1.26 12.82 -16.82
CA PHE A 40 -2.61 13.37 -16.74
C PHE A 40 -3.03 13.87 -18.13
N PRO A 41 -4.02 13.23 -18.80
CA PRO A 41 -4.85 12.11 -18.33
C PRO A 41 -4.06 10.80 -18.12
N PRO A 42 -4.47 9.92 -17.18
CA PRO A 42 -3.72 8.69 -16.89
C PRO A 42 -3.69 7.71 -18.06
N GLU A 43 -2.47 7.37 -18.51
CA GLU A 43 -2.19 6.32 -19.49
C GLU A 43 -1.30 5.23 -18.88
N LEU A 44 -1.46 3.97 -19.32
CA LEU A 44 -0.64 2.86 -18.85
C LEU A 44 0.82 3.02 -19.31
N PRO A 45 1.79 3.20 -18.40
CA PRO A 45 3.18 3.39 -18.79
C PRO A 45 3.84 2.11 -19.33
N THR A 46 3.23 0.95 -19.08
CA THR A 46 3.67 -0.36 -19.59
C THR A 46 3.03 -0.73 -20.93
N ALA A 47 2.00 0.00 -21.37
CA ALA A 47 1.28 -0.23 -22.62
C ALA A 47 0.80 1.11 -23.21
N ALA A 48 1.63 1.71 -24.07
CA ALA A 48 1.36 3.03 -24.64
C ALA A 48 0.04 3.07 -25.44
N GLY A 49 -0.75 4.13 -25.22
CA GLY A 49 -2.06 4.32 -25.86
C GLY A 49 -3.22 3.57 -25.20
N GLU A 50 -2.96 2.75 -24.18
CA GLU A 50 -4.01 2.10 -23.40
C GLU A 50 -4.44 2.95 -22.20
N SER A 51 -5.75 3.00 -21.97
CA SER A 51 -6.34 3.72 -20.84
C SER A 51 -6.01 3.05 -19.51
N PHE A 52 -5.67 3.85 -18.50
CA PHE A 52 -5.33 3.35 -17.18
C PHE A 52 -6.54 2.71 -16.48
N SER A 53 -6.64 1.39 -16.57
CA SER A 53 -7.77 0.61 -16.02
C SER A 53 -7.51 0.09 -14.59
N TYR A 54 -6.29 0.24 -14.07
CA TYR A 54 -5.89 -0.25 -12.75
C TYR A 54 -6.06 0.82 -11.65
N HIS A 55 -6.18 0.40 -10.39
CA HIS A 55 -6.32 1.29 -9.24
C HIS A 55 -5.01 2.04 -8.94
N PHE A 56 -4.84 3.23 -9.49
CA PHE A 56 -3.61 4.03 -9.40
C PHE A 56 -3.48 4.91 -8.15
N GLY A 57 -4.49 4.94 -7.27
CA GLY A 57 -4.54 5.91 -6.17
C GLY A 57 -3.36 5.83 -5.21
N VAL A 58 -2.86 4.62 -4.94
CA VAL A 58 -1.69 4.41 -4.08
C VAL A 58 -0.40 4.85 -4.76
N ASP A 59 -0.26 4.57 -6.06
CA ASP A 59 0.92 4.96 -6.86
C ASP A 59 1.01 6.48 -7.01
N TRP A 60 -0.13 7.13 -7.26
CA TRP A 60 -0.25 8.58 -7.29
C TRP A 60 0.07 9.20 -5.93
N PHE A 61 -0.49 8.66 -4.84
CA PHE A 61 -0.19 9.13 -3.48
C PHE A 61 1.30 8.99 -3.15
N SER A 62 1.93 7.89 -3.55
CA SER A 62 3.38 7.73 -3.44
C SER A 62 4.15 8.79 -4.23
N ALA A 63 3.75 9.07 -5.47
CA ALA A 63 4.41 10.05 -6.33
C ALA A 63 4.42 11.48 -5.74
N MET A 64 3.43 11.84 -4.91
CA MET A 64 3.38 13.15 -4.25
C MET A 64 4.56 13.42 -3.30
N PHE A 65 5.26 12.38 -2.83
CA PHE A 65 6.45 12.54 -1.99
C PHE A 65 7.72 12.88 -2.77
N VAL A 66 7.75 12.63 -4.08
CA VAL A 66 8.94 12.91 -4.91
C VAL A 66 9.21 14.42 -5.01
N PRO A 67 8.21 15.29 -5.26
CA PRO A 67 8.40 16.75 -5.15
C PRO A 67 8.80 17.24 -3.76
N LEU A 68 8.59 16.45 -2.70
CA LEU A 68 9.03 16.76 -1.33
C LEU A 68 10.49 16.38 -1.07
N GLY A 69 11.20 15.85 -2.08
CA GLY A 69 12.61 15.52 -2.03
C GLY A 69 12.92 14.06 -1.70
N LEU A 70 11.91 13.19 -1.61
CA LEU A 70 12.14 11.75 -1.47
C LEU A 70 12.50 11.15 -2.82
N ASP A 71 13.41 10.17 -2.82
CA ASP A 71 13.58 9.31 -3.99
C ASP A 71 12.34 8.41 -4.17
N LEU A 72 12.23 7.80 -5.36
CA LEU A 72 11.04 7.02 -5.70
C LEU A 72 10.86 5.80 -4.79
N PHE A 73 11.97 5.15 -4.40
CA PHE A 73 11.94 3.98 -3.51
C PHE A 73 11.44 4.35 -2.12
N SER A 74 11.99 5.39 -1.51
CA SER A 74 11.61 5.89 -0.19
C SER A 74 10.19 6.47 -0.20
N ALA A 75 9.77 7.10 -1.30
CA ALA A 75 8.40 7.57 -1.48
C ALA A 75 7.38 6.42 -1.41
N MET A 76 7.67 5.31 -2.08
CA MET A 76 6.82 4.10 -2.06
C MET A 76 6.82 3.41 -0.68
N GLN A 77 7.98 3.35 -0.02
CA GLN A 77 8.06 2.81 1.35
C GLN A 77 7.31 3.69 2.35
N THR A 78 7.48 5.01 2.26
CA THR A 78 6.83 5.99 3.15
C THR A 78 5.32 5.95 3.01
N SER A 79 4.80 5.96 1.78
CA SER A 79 3.36 5.84 1.52
C SER A 79 2.79 4.53 2.08
N THR A 80 3.51 3.41 1.93
CA THR A 80 3.12 2.11 2.50
C THR A 80 3.02 2.18 4.03
N VAL A 81 4.04 2.72 4.70
CA VAL A 81 4.04 2.85 6.18
C VAL A 81 2.91 3.76 6.65
N LEU A 82 2.67 4.88 5.97
CA LEU A 82 1.58 5.80 6.31
C LEU A 82 0.21 5.13 6.15
N LEU A 83 -0.07 4.51 5.01
CA LEU A 83 -1.35 3.83 4.77
C LEU A 83 -1.57 2.65 5.74
N ALA A 84 -0.52 1.87 6.02
CA ALA A 84 -0.58 0.79 6.99
C ALA A 84 -0.84 1.32 8.42
N SER A 85 -0.29 2.48 8.78
CA SER A 85 -0.47 3.09 10.11
C SER A 85 -1.87 3.64 10.35
N VAL A 86 -2.61 3.98 9.28
CA VAL A 86 -3.97 4.52 9.34
C VAL A 86 -5.02 3.44 9.62
N LEU A 87 -4.77 2.19 9.24
CA LEU A 87 -5.73 1.11 9.42
C LEU A 87 -6.01 0.78 10.91
N PRO A 88 -5.02 0.62 11.81
CA PRO A 88 -5.27 0.35 13.23
C PRO A 88 -6.17 1.37 13.95
N PRO A 89 -5.96 2.70 13.83
CA PRO A 89 -6.85 3.67 14.47
C PRO A 89 -8.26 3.62 13.86
N ILE A 90 -8.43 3.46 12.53
CA ILE A 90 -9.74 3.31 11.91
C ILE A 90 -10.50 2.12 12.52
N LEU A 91 -9.84 0.97 12.63
CA LEU A 91 -10.45 -0.23 13.22
C LEU A 91 -10.80 -0.01 14.69
N PHE A 92 -9.92 0.64 15.46
CA PHE A 92 -10.17 0.94 16.87
C PHE A 92 -11.38 1.86 17.06
N PHE A 93 -11.47 2.97 16.32
CA PHE A 93 -12.58 3.91 16.42
C PHE A 93 -13.89 3.31 15.88
N GLY A 94 -13.82 2.54 14.78
CA GLY A 94 -14.96 1.80 14.26
C GLY A 94 -15.49 0.79 15.27
N TYR A 95 -14.62 0.05 15.95
CA TYR A 95 -15.04 -0.93 16.96
C TYR A 95 -15.58 -0.28 18.24
N LYS A 96 -15.06 0.89 18.64
CA LYS A 96 -15.64 1.68 19.74
C LYS A 96 -17.12 2.02 19.53
N ARG A 97 -17.62 2.03 18.29
CA ARG A 97 -19.05 2.24 18.01
C ARG A 97 -19.92 1.08 18.49
N PHE A 98 -19.35 -0.12 18.57
CA PHE A 98 -20.07 -1.36 18.89
C PHE A 98 -19.77 -1.89 20.29
N VAL A 99 -18.66 -1.47 20.91
CA VAL A 99 -18.25 -1.97 22.22
C VAL A 99 -18.08 -0.85 23.24
N THR A 100 -18.67 -1.06 24.41
CA THR A 100 -18.72 -0.10 25.51
C THR A 100 -17.41 0.02 26.29
N ASN A 101 -16.48 -0.94 26.13
CA ASN A 101 -15.21 -1.00 26.84
C ASN A 101 -13.99 -0.93 25.89
N ASN A 102 -13.05 -0.02 26.18
CA ASN A 102 -11.81 0.15 25.42
C ASN A 102 -10.96 -1.13 25.33
N ARG A 103 -11.04 -2.01 26.33
CA ARG A 103 -10.33 -3.31 26.32
C ARG A 103 -10.85 -4.28 25.26
N GLY A 104 -12.09 -4.14 24.81
CA GLY A 104 -12.63 -4.89 23.68
C GLY A 104 -12.06 -4.38 22.35
N CYS A 105 -11.94 -3.05 22.22
CA CYS A 105 -11.43 -2.39 21.00
C CYS A 105 -9.97 -2.72 20.70
N ILE A 106 -9.13 -2.83 21.73
CA ILE A 106 -7.72 -3.19 21.56
C ILE A 106 -7.56 -4.65 21.14
N ARG A 107 -8.45 -5.54 21.60
CA ARG A 107 -8.36 -6.98 21.32
C ARG A 107 -9.06 -7.40 20.03
N ALA A 108 -10.04 -6.63 19.57
CA ALA A 108 -10.80 -6.88 18.34
C ALA A 108 -9.93 -7.16 17.09
N PRO A 109 -8.88 -6.38 16.77
CA PRO A 109 -8.04 -6.66 15.60
C PRO A 109 -7.21 -7.95 15.72
N HIS A 110 -7.17 -8.59 16.90
CA HIS A 110 -6.38 -9.80 17.17
C HIS A 110 -7.24 -11.06 17.39
N ILE A 111 -8.57 -10.97 17.40
CA ILE A 111 -9.46 -12.11 17.61
C ILE A 111 -9.82 -12.73 16.25
N PRO A 112 -9.47 -14.01 15.98
CA PRO A 112 -9.99 -14.72 14.84
C PRO A 112 -11.51 -14.83 15.00
N VAL A 113 -12.27 -14.45 13.97
CA VAL A 113 -13.73 -14.63 13.95
C VAL A 113 -14.04 -16.12 13.93
N ILE A 114 -14.09 -16.74 15.12
CA ILE A 114 -14.60 -18.09 15.30
C ILE A 114 -16.11 -17.98 15.32
N ARG A 115 -16.73 -18.33 14.18
CA ARG A 115 -18.17 -18.47 14.03
C ARG A 115 -18.65 -19.56 15.00
N ARG A 116 -19.24 -19.18 16.13
CA ARG A 116 -19.99 -20.15 16.94
C ARG A 116 -21.24 -20.55 16.16
N HIS A 117 -21.24 -21.77 15.61
CA HIS A 117 -22.47 -22.43 15.25
C HIS A 117 -23.25 -22.72 16.53
N SER A 118 -24.37 -22.02 16.72
CA SER A 118 -25.34 -22.34 17.76
C SER A 118 -26.06 -23.62 17.36
N SER A 119 -25.76 -24.72 18.06
CA SER A 119 -26.61 -25.90 18.05
C SER A 119 -27.84 -25.59 18.88
N VAL A 120 -28.99 -25.51 18.21
CA VAL A 120 -30.31 -25.49 18.83
C VAL A 120 -30.61 -26.91 19.29
N LEU A 121 -30.85 -27.08 20.60
CA LEU A 121 -31.60 -28.20 21.16
C LEU A 121 -33.05 -27.76 21.36
#